data_AF-A0A963S1Y7-F1
#
_entry.id   AF-A0A963S1Y7-F1
#
_cell.length_a   1.000
_cell.length_b   1.000
_cell.length_c   1.000
_cell.angle_alpha   90.00
_cell.angle_beta   90.00
_cell.angle_gamma   90.00
#
_symmetry.space_group_name_H-M   'P 1'
#
loop_
_entity.id
_entity.type
_entity.pdbx_description
1 polymer ?
#
loop_
_entity_poly.entity_id
_entity_poly.type
_entity_poly.pdbx_seq_one_letter_code
_entity_poly.pdbx_strand_id
1 'polypeptide(L)'
;MSAAIAMRLRFSLGAGCRIAAAAIVVASLGTQTAQAYIGPSFVKLADVPGTAREQGFDKWIRAESNYWTEKPVLPEIRGAASQKNDLLFTGPVAPTGGPNMLAISIDKHNPALNGMMKLCRSGTRVPQITFAESSELARHPQEHGPRPADVPDYYEYRLRDVQLTCPVVDGAPEQAFALQFREIEWLNYRPQAEPRHIISQTASLSPVSESGASKVFAMTWFAASVDSRADQCPQMNTKAGPEDYFRLLPADQAAKERALLAGKGVGPDRMSYRGPDHMNVTLMPGIVADPGHASPISEVAHGFDLDGDDGSGAPPPGVRKHRNFVSPDGRTGIDNQLFTVEGCVEGFRRKGFLPMIFNESRVGGRPTALVKISGIDDERNDDDVTVTILFSTDLIQRSPSKVILADYTYRITDDPEFAQDFARFKGRIVDGVITTEPSAQLHMHEILGIETTIIEPRMRLEMLPDGTLKGVVGGYIDWRQRVLWQTYRAADYENTIGFQAPAIYNAMKRAADGLQDPVTGEFTGISAAFEIEGVAAFLSPVRRDERIARAPKGNTEKE
;
A
#
# COMPACT_ATOMS: atom_id res chain seq x y z
N MET A 1 20.91 -33.03 38.67
CA MET A 1 20.85 -34.49 38.43
C MET A 1 20.05 -34.73 37.15
N SER A 2 20.68 -35.41 36.19
CA SER A 2 20.19 -36.06 34.94
C SER A 2 19.29 -35.25 33.99
N ALA A 3 19.75 -34.75 32.83
CA ALA A 3 20.36 -35.36 31.63
C ALA A 3 19.35 -35.88 30.58
N ALA A 4 19.63 -35.48 29.33
CA ALA A 4 18.83 -35.55 28.12
C ALA A 4 18.64 -36.97 27.53
N ILE A 5 17.59 -37.15 26.73
CA ILE A 5 17.48 -38.25 25.75
C ILE A 5 17.05 -37.65 24.41
N ALA A 6 17.99 -37.68 23.45
CA ALA A 6 17.77 -37.45 22.04
C ALA A 6 17.62 -38.82 21.35
N MET A 7 16.52 -39.02 20.61
CA MET A 7 16.30 -40.24 19.84
C MET A 7 16.67 -40.00 18.37
N ARG A 8 17.80 -40.59 17.95
CA ARG A 8 18.22 -40.71 16.54
C ARG A 8 17.56 -41.93 15.92
N LEU A 9 16.78 -41.77 14.86
CA LEU A 9 16.45 -42.87 13.94
C LEU A 9 17.57 -43.00 12.89
N ARG A 10 18.20 -44.18 12.86
CA ARG A 10 19.06 -44.64 11.76
C ARG A 10 18.23 -45.55 10.87
N PHE A 11 18.06 -45.20 9.60
CA PHE A 11 17.71 -46.17 8.57
C PHE A 11 18.97 -46.56 7.79
N SER A 12 19.27 -47.86 7.76
CA SER A 12 20.26 -48.43 6.85
C SER A 12 19.61 -48.64 5.48
N LEU A 13 20.31 -48.23 4.42
CA LEU A 13 19.97 -48.58 3.05
C LEU A 13 21.15 -49.35 2.46
N GLY A 14 20.89 -50.64 2.21
CA GLY A 14 21.78 -51.56 1.52
C GLY A 14 21.91 -51.23 0.03
N ALA A 15 23.04 -51.66 -0.52
CA ALA A 15 23.46 -51.42 -1.88
C ALA A 15 22.55 -52.10 -2.93
N GLY A 16 22.43 -51.44 -4.09
CA GLY A 16 22.28 -52.14 -5.37
C GLY A 16 20.99 -51.88 -6.13
N CYS A 17 20.86 -50.72 -6.80
CA CYS A 17 20.24 -50.70 -8.12
C CYS A 17 20.71 -49.47 -8.91
N ARG A 18 21.24 -49.72 -10.10
CA ARG A 18 21.71 -48.73 -11.07
C ARG A 18 20.49 -48.01 -11.65
N ILE A 19 20.44 -46.68 -11.55
CA ILE A 19 19.50 -45.85 -12.31
C ILE A 19 20.31 -44.94 -13.23
N ALA A 20 19.92 -44.95 -14.50
CA ALA A 20 20.49 -44.18 -15.60
C ALA A 20 20.46 -42.68 -15.28
N ALA A 21 21.58 -42.02 -15.56
CA ALA A 21 21.70 -40.56 -15.51
C ALA A 21 20.88 -39.96 -16.66
N ALA A 22 19.65 -39.52 -16.37
CA ALA A 22 18.96 -38.54 -17.20
C ALA A 22 19.54 -37.17 -16.87
N ALA A 23 20.10 -36.50 -17.87
CA ALA A 23 20.54 -35.12 -17.77
C ALA A 23 19.34 -34.22 -17.43
N ILE A 24 19.25 -33.81 -16.17
CA ILE A 24 18.33 -32.75 -15.75
C ILE A 24 18.94 -31.45 -16.25
N VAL A 25 18.35 -30.89 -17.30
CA VAL A 25 18.47 -29.46 -17.59
C VAL A 25 17.86 -28.76 -16.38
N VAL A 26 18.71 -28.28 -15.48
CA VAL A 26 18.30 -27.33 -14.44
C VAL A 26 17.96 -26.05 -15.19
N ALA A 27 16.71 -25.90 -15.61
CA ALA A 27 16.15 -24.58 -15.80
C ALA A 27 16.33 -23.88 -14.46
N SER A 28 17.18 -22.85 -14.43
CA SER A 28 17.28 -21.94 -13.32
C SER A 28 15.89 -21.38 -13.07
N LEU A 29 15.17 -21.99 -12.13
CA LEU A 29 14.02 -21.42 -11.47
C LEU A 29 14.55 -20.22 -10.71
N GLY A 30 14.71 -19.09 -11.41
CA GLY A 30 14.79 -17.81 -10.76
C GLY A 30 13.58 -17.72 -9.85
N THR A 31 13.83 -17.35 -8.60
CA THR A 31 12.80 -16.95 -7.65
C THR A 31 11.93 -15.91 -8.34
N GLN A 32 10.78 -16.33 -8.87
CA GLN A 32 9.84 -15.40 -9.48
C GLN A 32 9.29 -14.55 -8.35
N THR A 33 9.76 -13.32 -8.27
CA THR A 33 9.22 -12.30 -7.39
C THR A 33 7.77 -12.05 -7.79
N ALA A 34 6.96 -11.80 -6.79
CA ALA A 34 5.54 -11.66 -6.97
C ALA A 34 5.11 -10.27 -7.45
N GLN A 35 3.93 -10.20 -8.06
CA GLN A 35 3.48 -9.02 -8.78
C GLN A 35 2.41 -8.21 -8.06
N ALA A 36 2.53 -6.89 -8.12
CA ALA A 36 1.51 -5.91 -7.76
C ALA A 36 1.72 -4.68 -8.64
N TYR A 37 0.70 -4.24 -9.40
CA TYR A 37 0.78 -2.97 -10.14
C TYR A 37 -0.61 -2.40 -10.44
N ILE A 38 -0.94 -1.27 -9.82
CA ILE A 38 -2.12 -0.46 -10.13
C ILE A 38 -1.65 0.98 -10.28
N GLY A 39 -1.93 1.57 -11.44
CA GLY A 39 -1.52 2.93 -11.78
C GLY A 39 -1.01 3.04 -13.22
N PRO A 40 -0.54 4.22 -13.62
CA PRO A 40 -0.15 4.48 -15.00
C PRO A 40 1.07 3.66 -15.41
N SER A 41 0.93 2.85 -16.45
CA SER A 41 2.05 2.33 -17.26
C SER A 41 1.86 2.74 -18.72
N PHE A 42 2.91 2.68 -19.53
CA PHE A 42 2.92 3.31 -20.86
C PHE A 42 3.31 2.32 -21.95
N VAL A 43 2.55 2.36 -23.05
CA VAL A 43 2.74 1.50 -24.22
C VAL A 43 2.97 2.37 -25.45
N LYS A 44 4.10 2.16 -26.14
CA LYS A 44 4.39 2.78 -27.43
C LYS A 44 4.16 1.78 -28.56
N LEU A 45 3.35 2.21 -29.52
CA LEU A 45 3.06 1.49 -30.76
C LEU A 45 3.21 2.44 -31.95
N ALA A 46 3.83 1.97 -33.03
CA ALA A 46 4.09 2.80 -34.20
C ALA A 46 2.80 3.32 -34.85
N ASP A 47 1.79 2.45 -34.98
CA ASP A 47 0.56 2.73 -35.73
C ASP A 47 -0.65 3.09 -34.86
N VAL A 48 -0.46 3.18 -33.54
CA VAL A 48 -1.51 3.54 -32.58
C VAL A 48 -1.00 4.66 -31.68
N PRO A 49 -1.30 5.93 -32.00
CA PRO A 49 -0.89 7.05 -31.16
C PRO A 49 -1.67 7.00 -29.85
N GLY A 50 -0.98 7.27 -28.74
CA GLY A 50 -1.62 7.50 -27.46
C GLY A 50 -1.78 8.98 -27.14
N THR A 51 -2.22 9.25 -25.92
CA THR A 51 -2.57 10.60 -25.44
C THR A 51 -1.98 10.93 -24.08
N ALA A 52 -1.08 10.09 -23.56
CA ALA A 52 -0.33 10.39 -22.35
C ALA A 52 0.42 11.71 -22.50
N ARG A 53 0.52 12.44 -21.39
CA ARG A 53 1.18 13.76 -21.29
C ARG A 53 2.29 13.76 -20.24
N GLU A 54 2.38 12.67 -19.48
CA GLU A 54 3.36 12.44 -18.45
C GLU A 54 4.77 12.56 -19.03
N GLN A 55 5.68 13.12 -18.22
CA GLN A 55 7.04 13.41 -18.65
C GLN A 55 7.75 12.15 -19.16
N GLY A 56 8.31 12.20 -20.36
CA GLY A 56 8.98 11.07 -21.01
C GLY A 56 8.06 10.16 -21.84
N PHE A 57 6.74 10.27 -21.69
CA PHE A 57 5.75 9.39 -22.31
C PHE A 57 4.72 10.13 -23.17
N ASP A 58 5.04 11.34 -23.66
CA ASP A 58 4.17 12.11 -24.55
C ASP A 58 3.68 11.26 -25.73
N LYS A 59 2.36 11.18 -25.89
CA LYS A 59 1.64 10.41 -26.93
C LYS A 59 1.83 8.89 -26.86
N TRP A 60 2.30 8.36 -25.73
CA TRP A 60 2.21 6.93 -25.46
C TRP A 60 0.79 6.59 -25.01
N ILE A 61 0.41 5.33 -25.18
CA ILE A 61 -0.86 4.79 -24.73
C ILE A 61 -0.71 4.51 -23.24
N ARG A 62 -1.56 5.12 -22.42
CA ARG A 62 -1.62 4.85 -20.99
C ARG A 62 -2.45 3.60 -20.69
N ALA A 63 -1.89 2.73 -19.86
CA ALA A 63 -2.56 1.60 -19.22
C ALA A 63 -2.77 1.89 -17.72
N GLU A 64 -3.81 1.28 -17.15
CA GLU A 64 -4.29 1.56 -15.78
C GLU A 64 -3.81 0.53 -14.75
N SER A 65 -3.47 -0.67 -15.21
CA SER A 65 -2.88 -1.75 -14.43
C SER A 65 -2.19 -2.74 -15.36
N ASN A 66 -1.24 -3.52 -14.83
CA ASN A 66 -0.59 -4.56 -15.60
C ASN A 66 -0.11 -5.73 -14.73
N TYR A 67 0.03 -6.90 -15.36
CA TYR A 67 0.87 -7.95 -14.82
C TYR A 67 1.63 -8.76 -15.87
N TRP A 68 2.73 -9.39 -15.47
CA TRP A 68 3.57 -10.27 -16.25
C TRP A 68 3.19 -11.73 -15.97
N THR A 69 3.39 -12.58 -16.99
CA THR A 69 3.10 -14.03 -16.99
C THR A 69 1.61 -14.38 -16.93
N GLU A 70 1.23 -15.56 -17.44
CA GLU A 70 -0.17 -16.00 -17.44
C GLU A 70 -0.73 -16.27 -16.04
N LYS A 71 0.13 -16.67 -15.11
CA LYS A 71 -0.23 -17.01 -13.73
C LYS A 71 0.78 -16.37 -12.78
N PRO A 72 0.64 -15.05 -12.51
CA PRO A 72 1.56 -14.34 -11.63
C PRO A 72 1.59 -14.99 -10.24
N VAL A 73 2.78 -15.05 -9.65
CA VAL A 73 2.98 -15.59 -8.31
C VAL A 73 2.46 -14.59 -7.28
N LEU A 74 1.83 -15.11 -6.22
CA LEU A 74 1.33 -14.29 -5.12
C LEU A 74 2.48 -13.64 -4.33
N PRO A 75 2.32 -12.37 -3.90
CA PRO A 75 3.24 -11.70 -3.00
C PRO A 75 3.63 -12.50 -1.77
N GLU A 76 4.95 -12.62 -1.54
CA GLU A 76 5.49 -13.26 -0.34
C GLU A 76 5.24 -12.37 0.87
N ILE A 77 4.79 -12.91 1.99
CA ILE A 77 4.56 -12.05 3.16
C ILE A 77 5.92 -11.67 3.77
N ARG A 78 6.29 -10.40 3.67
CA ARG A 78 7.46 -9.78 4.33
C ARG A 78 7.03 -9.05 5.61
N GLY A 79 7.95 -8.90 6.55
CA GLY A 79 7.73 -8.10 7.76
C GLY A 79 6.81 -8.72 8.81
N ALA A 80 5.62 -9.23 8.46
CA ALA A 80 4.60 -9.65 9.44
C ALA A 80 5.01 -10.81 10.37
N ALA A 81 5.93 -11.67 9.94
CA ALA A 81 6.51 -12.75 10.75
C ALA A 81 8.01 -12.54 11.05
N SER A 82 8.59 -11.42 10.60
CA SER A 82 10.01 -11.13 10.72
C SER A 82 10.32 -10.26 11.94
N GLN A 83 11.58 -10.25 12.38
CA GLN A 83 12.06 -9.31 13.41
C GLN A 83 12.54 -7.97 12.84
N LYS A 84 12.66 -7.87 11.51
CA LYS A 84 13.03 -6.67 10.73
C LYS A 84 12.31 -6.65 9.38
N ASN A 85 11.97 -5.48 8.88
CA ASN A 85 11.61 -5.27 7.48
C ASN A 85 12.85 -4.69 6.80
N ASP A 86 13.80 -5.56 6.45
CA ASP A 86 15.05 -5.17 5.80
C ASP A 86 14.75 -4.10 4.75
N LEU A 87 15.42 -2.94 4.83
CA LEU A 87 15.23 -1.87 3.85
C LEU A 87 15.63 -2.39 2.48
N LEU A 88 14.63 -2.79 1.70
CA LEU A 88 14.82 -3.48 0.43
C LEU A 88 14.12 -2.74 -0.69
N PHE A 89 14.71 -2.79 -1.87
CA PHE A 89 14.12 -2.36 -3.12
C PHE A 89 14.10 -3.53 -4.09
N THR A 90 12.92 -4.09 -4.34
CA THR A 90 12.71 -5.16 -5.31
C THR A 90 12.47 -4.55 -6.69
N GLY A 91 13.20 -5.03 -7.70
CA GLY A 91 12.98 -4.68 -9.09
C GLY A 91 11.63 -5.21 -9.64
N PRO A 92 11.28 -4.89 -10.88
CA PRO A 92 10.02 -5.33 -11.45
C PRO A 92 10.11 -6.82 -11.80
N VAL A 93 8.97 -7.48 -11.92
CA VAL A 93 8.89 -8.93 -12.11
C VAL A 93 8.87 -9.35 -13.59
N ALA A 94 9.22 -8.42 -14.48
CA ALA A 94 9.30 -8.67 -15.91
C ALA A 94 10.28 -9.83 -16.21
N PRO A 95 10.00 -10.65 -17.24
CA PRO A 95 10.88 -11.75 -17.59
C PRO A 95 12.23 -11.26 -18.11
N THR A 96 13.30 -12.00 -17.83
CA THR A 96 14.66 -11.67 -18.29
C THR A 96 14.90 -12.00 -19.76
N GLY A 97 14.04 -12.81 -20.37
CA GLY A 97 14.13 -13.20 -21.77
C GLY A 97 13.07 -14.23 -22.16
N GLY A 98 13.08 -14.61 -23.44
CA GLY A 98 12.23 -15.66 -23.99
C GLY A 98 10.77 -15.27 -24.18
N PRO A 99 9.93 -16.22 -24.64
CA PRO A 99 8.51 -15.99 -24.85
C PRO A 99 7.78 -15.87 -23.52
N ASN A 100 6.89 -14.89 -23.41
CA ASN A 100 6.08 -14.66 -22.22
C ASN A 100 4.86 -13.77 -22.55
N MET A 101 4.15 -13.33 -21.51
CA MET A 101 2.93 -12.55 -21.61
C MET A 101 3.00 -11.32 -20.69
N LEU A 102 2.51 -10.19 -21.20
CA LEU A 102 2.19 -8.98 -20.43
C LEU A 102 0.70 -8.69 -20.57
N ALA A 103 -0.04 -8.72 -19.47
CA ALA A 103 -1.43 -8.29 -19.42
C ALA A 103 -1.48 -6.82 -19.03
N ILE A 104 -2.28 -6.03 -19.75
CA ILE A 104 -2.52 -4.62 -19.47
C ILE A 104 -4.01 -4.31 -19.52
N SER A 105 -4.47 -3.33 -18.74
CA SER A 105 -5.80 -2.75 -18.91
C SER A 105 -5.71 -1.32 -19.44
N ILE A 106 -6.63 -0.95 -20.31
CA ILE A 106 -6.74 0.41 -20.86
C ILE A 106 -8.14 0.93 -20.54
N ASP A 107 -8.26 2.14 -19.98
CA ASP A 107 -9.56 2.78 -19.74
C ASP A 107 -10.40 2.84 -21.03
N LYS A 108 -11.69 2.51 -20.95
CA LYS A 108 -12.54 2.47 -22.15
C LYS A 108 -12.81 3.83 -22.79
N HIS A 109 -12.52 4.92 -22.09
CA HIS A 109 -12.57 6.28 -22.61
C HIS A 109 -11.24 6.71 -23.24
N ASN A 110 -10.18 5.89 -23.16
CA ASN A 110 -8.90 6.20 -23.75
C ASN A 110 -9.01 6.29 -25.30
N PRO A 111 -8.61 7.41 -25.93
CA PRO A 111 -8.73 7.57 -27.39
C PRO A 111 -7.97 6.53 -28.21
N ALA A 112 -6.90 5.93 -27.66
CA ALA A 112 -6.12 4.91 -28.33
C ALA A 112 -6.82 3.53 -28.41
N LEU A 113 -7.89 3.33 -27.63
CA LEU A 113 -8.54 2.03 -27.50
C LEU A 113 -9.02 1.48 -28.84
N ASN A 114 -9.61 2.32 -29.70
CA ASN A 114 -10.10 1.88 -31.01
C ASN A 114 -8.97 1.33 -31.89
N GLY A 115 -7.79 1.95 -31.86
CA GLY A 115 -6.61 1.48 -32.58
C GLY A 115 -6.10 0.15 -32.03
N MET A 116 -6.02 0.02 -30.70
CA MET A 116 -5.64 -1.23 -30.02
C MET A 116 -6.60 -2.38 -30.34
N MET A 117 -7.91 -2.13 -30.31
CA MET A 117 -8.93 -3.14 -30.63
C MET A 117 -8.87 -3.57 -32.09
N LYS A 118 -8.66 -2.63 -33.03
CA LYS A 118 -8.48 -2.95 -34.44
C LYS A 118 -7.24 -3.84 -34.66
N LEU A 119 -6.14 -3.50 -34.01
CA LEU A 119 -4.90 -4.27 -34.09
C LEU A 119 -5.09 -5.70 -33.57
N CYS A 120 -5.67 -5.84 -32.38
CA CYS A 120 -5.97 -7.14 -31.80
C CYS A 120 -6.90 -7.99 -32.70
N ARG A 121 -8.02 -7.42 -33.17
CA ARG A 121 -9.00 -8.13 -34.01
C ARG A 121 -8.46 -8.53 -35.38
N SER A 122 -7.43 -7.84 -35.88
CA SER A 122 -6.78 -8.22 -37.14
C SER A 122 -6.03 -9.55 -37.03
N GLY A 123 -5.68 -9.99 -35.81
CA GLY A 123 -4.83 -11.15 -35.57
C GLY A 123 -3.36 -10.94 -36.00
N THR A 124 -3.01 -9.77 -36.53
CA THR A 124 -1.65 -9.46 -37.01
C THR A 124 -0.69 -9.39 -35.84
N ARG A 125 0.46 -10.05 -35.98
CA ARG A 125 1.56 -9.90 -35.02
C ARG A 125 2.19 -8.53 -35.16
N VAL A 126 2.34 -7.84 -34.03
CA VAL A 126 3.01 -6.55 -33.95
C VAL A 126 4.51 -6.81 -33.89
N PRO A 127 5.31 -6.27 -34.84
CA PRO A 127 6.75 -6.52 -34.85
C PRO A 127 7.43 -6.11 -33.55
N GLN A 128 6.99 -5.00 -32.97
CA GLN A 128 7.57 -4.44 -31.76
C GLN A 128 6.59 -3.58 -30.96
N ILE A 129 6.64 -3.71 -29.64
CA ILE A 129 6.00 -2.80 -28.67
C ILE A 129 7.08 -2.30 -27.72
N THR A 130 7.04 -1.03 -27.33
CA THR A 130 7.82 -0.55 -26.17
C THR A 130 6.88 -0.35 -25.00
N PHE A 131 7.24 -0.87 -23.84
CA PHE A 131 6.45 -0.79 -22.61
C PHE A 131 7.28 -0.14 -21.50
N ALA A 132 6.63 0.63 -20.64
CA ALA A 132 7.26 1.24 -19.47
C ALA A 132 6.35 1.12 -18.24
N GLU A 133 6.90 0.73 -17.10
CA GLU A 133 6.19 0.67 -15.82
C GLU A 133 6.97 1.38 -14.71
N SER A 134 6.27 2.04 -13.78
CA SER A 134 6.88 2.82 -12.71
C SER A 134 7.68 1.92 -11.77
N SER A 135 8.89 2.35 -11.41
CA SER A 135 9.72 1.60 -10.47
C SER A 135 9.17 1.61 -9.05
N GLU A 136 8.43 2.65 -8.67
CA GLU A 136 7.83 2.78 -7.32
C GLU A 136 6.54 1.97 -7.22
N LEU A 137 5.67 2.01 -8.25
CA LEU A 137 4.43 1.24 -8.25
C LEU A 137 4.65 -0.27 -8.48
N ALA A 138 5.72 -0.64 -9.19
CA ALA A 138 6.11 -2.05 -9.36
C ALA A 138 6.87 -2.60 -8.15
N ARG A 139 7.21 -1.74 -7.18
CA ARG A 139 7.89 -2.15 -5.95
C ARG A 139 6.99 -3.08 -5.13
N HIS A 140 7.63 -3.97 -4.38
CA HIS A 140 6.92 -4.86 -3.49
C HIS A 140 6.12 -4.04 -2.43
N PRO A 141 4.80 -4.23 -2.27
CA PRO A 141 3.95 -3.39 -1.40
C PRO A 141 4.32 -3.33 0.09
N GLN A 142 5.20 -4.23 0.53
CA GLN A 142 5.69 -4.29 1.92
C GLN A 142 7.10 -3.72 2.11
N GLU A 143 7.66 -3.08 1.10
CA GLU A 143 8.94 -2.38 1.17
C GLU A 143 8.73 -0.88 1.34
N HIS A 144 9.60 -0.22 2.11
CA HIS A 144 9.55 1.22 2.37
C HIS A 144 10.94 1.87 2.29
N GLY A 145 11.01 3.20 2.35
CA GLY A 145 12.24 3.97 2.17
C GLY A 145 12.47 4.40 0.71
N PRO A 146 13.56 5.12 0.41
CA PRO A 146 13.74 5.77 -0.88
C PRO A 146 14.12 4.78 -2.00
N ARG A 147 13.67 5.04 -3.23
CA ARG A 147 14.19 4.37 -4.42
C ARG A 147 15.69 4.66 -4.59
N PRO A 148 16.52 3.64 -4.88
CA PRO A 148 17.94 3.85 -5.17
C PRO A 148 18.14 4.79 -6.37
N ALA A 149 19.12 5.68 -6.27
CA ALA A 149 19.36 6.74 -7.27
C ALA A 149 19.71 6.20 -8.68
N ASP A 150 20.22 4.97 -8.77
CA ASP A 150 20.58 4.31 -10.03
C ASP A 150 19.44 3.48 -10.64
N VAL A 151 18.31 3.33 -9.95
CA VAL A 151 17.08 2.78 -10.51
C VAL A 151 16.41 3.89 -11.35
N PRO A 152 15.92 3.64 -12.57
CA PRO A 152 15.18 4.65 -13.33
C PRO A 152 13.78 4.87 -12.72
N ASP A 153 13.14 6.01 -12.95
CA ASP A 153 11.74 6.24 -12.53
C ASP A 153 10.77 5.23 -13.15
N TYR A 154 11.11 4.77 -14.36
CA TYR A 154 10.36 3.77 -15.11
C TYR A 154 11.31 2.72 -15.68
N TYR A 155 10.94 1.46 -15.56
CA TYR A 155 11.60 0.38 -16.27
C TYR A 155 11.06 0.31 -17.69
N GLU A 156 11.95 0.29 -18.67
CA GLU A 156 11.57 0.26 -20.09
C GLU A 156 11.94 -1.07 -20.75
N TYR A 157 11.02 -1.58 -21.55
CA TYR A 157 11.11 -2.87 -22.21
C TYR A 157 10.75 -2.73 -23.69
N ARG A 158 11.41 -3.53 -24.52
CA ARG A 158 11.03 -3.75 -25.91
C ARG A 158 10.59 -5.19 -26.09
N LEU A 159 9.32 -5.36 -26.44
CA LEU A 159 8.70 -6.65 -26.72
C LEU A 159 8.67 -6.87 -28.23
N ARG A 160 9.05 -8.06 -28.71
CA ARG A 160 9.09 -8.38 -30.15
C ARG A 160 8.14 -9.53 -30.49
N ASP A 161 7.64 -9.48 -31.72
CA ASP A 161 6.72 -10.47 -32.29
C ASP A 161 5.48 -10.72 -31.40
N VAL A 162 4.77 -9.63 -31.11
CA VAL A 162 3.69 -9.60 -30.13
C VAL A 162 2.35 -9.95 -30.76
N GLN A 163 1.69 -10.96 -30.23
CA GLN A 163 0.31 -11.31 -30.52
C GLN A 163 -0.60 -10.74 -29.43
N LEU A 164 -1.67 -10.08 -29.83
CA LEU A 164 -2.66 -9.53 -28.90
C LEU A 164 -3.86 -10.48 -28.77
N THR A 165 -4.37 -10.65 -27.56
CA THR A 165 -5.77 -11.00 -27.30
C THR A 165 -6.46 -9.84 -26.59
N CYS A 166 -7.77 -9.70 -26.78
CA CYS A 166 -8.55 -8.57 -26.25
C CYS A 166 -9.97 -9.03 -25.91
N PRO A 167 -10.15 -9.81 -24.85
CA PRO A 167 -11.47 -10.28 -24.48
C PRO A 167 -12.33 -9.11 -24.00
N VAL A 168 -13.56 -9.01 -24.50
CA VAL A 168 -14.46 -7.89 -24.20
C VAL A 168 -15.44 -8.32 -23.11
N VAL A 169 -15.50 -7.54 -22.04
CA VAL A 169 -16.49 -7.69 -20.97
C VAL A 169 -17.40 -6.46 -20.97
N ASP A 170 -18.70 -6.70 -21.10
CA ASP A 170 -19.71 -5.65 -21.03
C ASP A 170 -19.75 -5.04 -19.63
N GLY A 171 -19.90 -3.71 -19.55
CA GLY A 171 -19.95 -2.98 -18.29
C GLY A 171 -18.60 -2.83 -17.55
N ALA A 172 -17.53 -3.50 -17.98
CA ALA A 172 -16.20 -3.24 -17.42
C ALA A 172 -15.73 -1.81 -17.77
N PRO A 173 -15.16 -1.04 -16.82
CA PRO A 173 -14.63 0.31 -17.09
C PRO A 173 -13.36 0.28 -17.95
N GLU A 174 -12.62 -0.83 -17.95
CA GLU A 174 -11.36 -0.98 -18.69
C GLU A 174 -11.43 -2.16 -19.67
N GLN A 175 -10.64 -2.07 -20.74
CA GLN A 175 -10.44 -3.13 -21.72
C GLN A 175 -9.13 -3.86 -21.43
N ALA A 176 -9.20 -5.17 -21.26
CA ALA A 176 -8.02 -6.01 -21.09
C ALA A 176 -7.34 -6.32 -22.42
N PHE A 177 -6.01 -6.41 -22.41
CA PHE A 177 -5.20 -6.95 -23.48
C PHE A 177 -4.17 -7.91 -22.91
N ALA A 178 -4.02 -9.11 -23.51
CA ALA A 178 -2.84 -9.95 -23.29
C ALA A 178 -1.87 -9.75 -24.45
N LEU A 179 -0.64 -9.37 -24.14
CA LEU A 179 0.46 -9.18 -25.08
C LEU A 179 1.38 -10.41 -24.99
N GLN A 180 1.13 -11.41 -25.83
CA GLN A 180 1.98 -12.61 -25.95
C GLN A 180 3.16 -12.30 -26.85
N PHE A 181 4.39 -12.24 -26.34
CA PHE A 181 5.60 -11.88 -27.10
C PHE A 181 6.60 -13.03 -27.15
N ARG A 182 7.52 -13.00 -28.13
CA ARG A 182 8.59 -14.01 -28.25
C ARG A 182 9.89 -13.62 -27.58
N GLU A 183 10.17 -12.32 -27.54
CA GLU A 183 11.40 -11.78 -27.01
C GLU A 183 11.12 -10.49 -26.24
N ILE A 184 11.90 -10.27 -25.18
CA ILE A 184 11.93 -9.06 -24.38
C ILE A 184 13.37 -8.57 -24.27
N GLU A 185 13.55 -7.26 -24.44
CA GLU A 185 14.83 -6.56 -24.26
C GLU A 185 14.62 -5.45 -23.23
N TRP A 186 15.43 -5.45 -22.18
CA TRP A 186 15.45 -4.41 -21.16
C TRP A 186 16.28 -3.22 -21.65
N LEU A 187 15.72 -2.02 -21.64
CA LEU A 187 16.29 -0.87 -22.33
C LEU A 187 17.15 0.02 -21.43
N ASN A 188 16.75 0.19 -20.17
CA ASN A 188 17.35 1.17 -19.27
C ASN A 188 17.73 0.59 -17.89
N TYR A 189 17.57 -0.71 -17.72
CA TYR A 189 17.85 -1.39 -16.46
C TYR A 189 18.33 -2.81 -16.69
N ARG A 190 19.10 -3.34 -15.73
CA ARG A 190 19.51 -4.74 -15.72
C ARG A 190 18.67 -5.50 -14.70
N PRO A 191 18.01 -6.61 -15.07
CA PRO A 191 17.23 -7.41 -14.13
C PRO A 191 18.05 -7.75 -12.89
N GLN A 192 17.41 -7.69 -11.74
CA GLN A 192 18.02 -8.06 -10.47
C GLN A 192 17.48 -9.41 -10.03
N ALA A 193 18.38 -10.30 -9.63
CA ALA A 193 18.01 -11.62 -9.15
C ALA A 193 17.47 -11.58 -7.71
N GLU A 194 17.95 -10.63 -6.90
CA GLU A 194 17.60 -10.50 -5.49
C GLU A 194 17.25 -9.04 -5.16
N PRO A 195 16.36 -8.79 -4.17
CA PRO A 195 16.08 -7.45 -3.67
C PRO A 195 17.37 -6.73 -3.21
N ARG A 196 17.46 -5.43 -3.47
CA ARG A 196 18.62 -4.62 -3.07
C ARG A 196 18.42 -4.00 -1.71
N HIS A 197 19.44 -4.08 -0.86
CA HIS A 197 19.47 -3.28 0.36
C HIS A 197 19.56 -1.79 0.02
N ILE A 198 18.68 -1.00 0.64
CA ILE A 198 18.70 0.46 0.60
C ILE A 198 19.44 0.95 1.84
N ILE A 199 20.32 1.93 1.63
CA ILE A 199 20.91 2.69 2.72
C ILE A 199 20.06 3.95 2.87
N SER A 200 19.38 4.08 4.01
CA SER A 200 18.72 5.32 4.38
C SER A 200 19.51 6.08 5.44
N GLN A 201 19.25 7.38 5.53
CA GLN A 201 19.80 8.25 6.57
C GLN A 201 18.71 8.51 7.61
N THR A 202 19.09 8.62 8.87
CA THR A 202 18.21 9.12 9.93
C THR A 202 17.63 10.48 9.51
N ALA A 203 16.33 10.68 9.76
CA ALA A 203 15.67 11.92 9.42
C ALA A 203 16.37 13.11 10.10
N SER A 204 16.59 14.20 9.37
CA SER A 204 17.11 15.42 9.98
C SER A 204 15.95 16.24 10.52
N LEU A 205 15.84 16.30 11.85
CA LEU A 205 14.80 17.07 12.53
C LEU A 205 15.29 18.49 12.82
N SER A 206 14.45 19.48 12.53
CA SER A 206 14.69 20.88 12.92
C SER A 206 14.92 20.99 14.44
N PRO A 207 15.92 21.76 14.92
CA PRO A 207 16.13 21.97 16.36
C PRO A 207 14.87 22.52 17.04
N VAL A 208 14.70 22.20 18.32
CA VAL A 208 13.57 22.66 19.14
C VAL A 208 14.09 23.39 20.38
N SER A 209 13.28 24.31 20.91
CA SER A 209 13.49 24.81 22.27
C SER A 209 13.24 23.67 23.25
N GLU A 210 14.15 23.48 24.22
CA GLU A 210 13.94 22.58 25.35
C GLU A 210 13.34 23.29 26.57
N SER A 211 12.82 24.51 26.41
CA SER A 211 12.00 25.16 27.43
C SER A 211 10.69 24.38 27.64
N GLY A 212 10.06 24.56 28.80
CA GLY A 212 8.78 23.91 29.13
C GLY A 212 8.87 22.41 29.43
N ALA A 213 7.72 21.82 29.73
CA ALA A 213 7.59 20.40 30.00
C ALA A 213 7.62 19.57 28.69
N SER A 214 7.93 18.28 28.84
CA SER A 214 7.83 17.29 27.77
C SER A 214 7.06 16.07 28.25
N LYS A 215 6.13 15.59 27.41
CA LYS A 215 5.35 14.37 27.64
C LYS A 215 5.56 13.41 26.48
N VAL A 216 5.62 12.12 26.80
CA VAL A 216 5.89 11.06 25.82
C VAL A 216 4.84 9.98 25.99
N PHE A 217 4.35 9.47 24.87
CA PHE A 217 3.36 8.41 24.84
C PHE A 217 3.85 7.28 23.92
N ALA A 218 3.74 6.05 24.38
CA ALA A 218 3.89 4.88 23.52
C ALA A 218 2.58 4.64 22.80
N MET A 219 2.59 4.64 21.46
CA MET A 219 1.40 4.47 20.64
C MET A 219 0.92 3.02 20.73
N THR A 220 -0.26 2.83 21.31
CA THR A 220 -0.89 1.52 21.53
C THR A 220 -1.96 1.20 20.50
N TRP A 221 -2.47 2.22 19.80
CA TRP A 221 -3.43 2.07 18.73
C TRP A 221 -3.06 2.94 17.54
N PHE A 222 -3.12 2.37 16.33
CA PHE A 222 -3.10 3.08 15.06
C PHE A 222 -3.94 2.30 14.04
N ALA A 223 -4.96 2.92 13.47
CA ALA A 223 -5.81 2.35 12.42
C ALA A 223 -6.58 3.45 11.70
N ALA A 224 -7.02 3.20 10.46
CA ALA A 224 -7.90 4.12 9.74
C ALA A 224 -9.19 4.39 10.56
N SER A 225 -9.58 5.66 10.68
CA SER A 225 -10.82 6.07 11.35
C SER A 225 -11.98 5.92 10.38
N VAL A 226 -12.44 4.67 10.27
CA VAL A 226 -13.47 4.27 9.30
C VAL A 226 -14.67 3.60 9.95
N ASP A 227 -14.77 3.64 11.27
CA ASP A 227 -15.88 3.02 12.00
C ASP A 227 -17.22 3.68 11.70
N SER A 228 -18.03 3.00 10.89
CA SER A 228 -19.46 3.29 10.77
C SER A 228 -20.25 2.62 11.90
N ARG A 229 -21.41 3.18 12.23
CA ARG A 229 -22.41 2.49 13.06
C ARG A 229 -23.19 1.48 12.21
N ALA A 230 -23.77 0.47 12.85
CA ALA A 230 -24.51 -0.58 12.15
C ALA A 230 -25.70 -0.03 11.32
N ASP A 231 -26.33 1.06 11.76
CA ASP A 231 -27.42 1.75 11.04
C ASP A 231 -26.96 2.61 9.86
N GLN A 232 -25.65 2.86 9.74
CA GLN A 232 -25.09 3.71 8.69
C GLN A 232 -24.72 2.93 7.43
N CYS A 233 -24.66 1.60 7.47
CA CYS A 233 -24.39 0.78 6.30
C CYS A 233 -25.69 0.20 5.73
N PRO A 234 -26.12 0.62 4.52
CA PRO A 234 -27.30 0.03 3.86
C PRO A 234 -27.18 -1.48 3.71
N GLN A 235 -25.96 -1.93 3.45
CA GLN A 235 -25.51 -3.30 3.51
C GLN A 235 -24.02 -3.30 3.81
N MET A 236 -23.55 -4.38 4.45
CA MET A 236 -22.12 -4.63 4.53
C MET A 236 -21.62 -5.14 3.18
N ASN A 237 -20.44 -4.70 2.77
CA ASN A 237 -19.77 -5.29 1.63
C ASN A 237 -19.45 -6.75 1.91
N THR A 238 -19.40 -7.55 0.85
CA THR A 238 -19.14 -8.98 0.94
C THR A 238 -18.04 -9.37 -0.03
N LYS A 239 -17.41 -10.51 0.27
CA LYS A 239 -16.53 -11.18 -0.68
C LYS A 239 -17.28 -11.70 -1.91
N ALA A 240 -16.52 -12.00 -2.97
CA ALA A 240 -17.04 -12.64 -4.17
C ALA A 240 -17.58 -14.05 -3.85
N GLY A 241 -18.68 -14.41 -4.51
CA GLY A 241 -19.28 -15.74 -4.43
C GLY A 241 -18.68 -16.72 -5.45
N PRO A 242 -18.85 -18.05 -5.27
CA PRO A 242 -18.32 -19.04 -6.20
C PRO A 242 -18.80 -18.88 -7.65
N GLU A 243 -20.04 -18.41 -7.87
CA GLU A 243 -20.57 -18.17 -9.22
C GLU A 243 -19.82 -17.08 -9.97
N ASP A 244 -19.16 -16.16 -9.24
CA ASP A 244 -18.39 -15.09 -9.85
C ASP A 244 -17.19 -15.63 -10.63
N TYR A 245 -16.61 -16.76 -10.20
CA TYR A 245 -15.52 -17.44 -10.90
C TYR A 245 -15.96 -18.02 -12.25
N PHE A 246 -17.17 -18.56 -12.34
CA PHE A 246 -17.65 -19.20 -13.56
C PHE A 246 -18.26 -18.22 -14.56
N ARG A 247 -18.59 -17.00 -14.12
CA ARG A 247 -19.44 -16.05 -14.87
C ARG A 247 -18.90 -15.67 -16.24
N LEU A 248 -17.59 -15.48 -16.34
CA LEU A 248 -16.93 -15.02 -17.57
C LEU A 248 -16.28 -16.16 -18.37
N LEU A 249 -16.41 -17.40 -17.91
CA LEU A 249 -15.89 -18.56 -18.62
C LEU A 249 -16.81 -18.93 -19.80
N PRO A 250 -16.24 -19.43 -20.91
CA PRO A 250 -17.01 -20.12 -21.93
C PRO A 250 -17.86 -21.24 -21.32
N ALA A 251 -19.09 -21.43 -21.82
CA ALA A 251 -20.08 -22.31 -21.18
C ALA A 251 -19.58 -23.76 -20.99
N ASP A 252 -18.83 -24.29 -21.95
CA ASP A 252 -18.26 -25.63 -21.87
C ASP A 252 -17.14 -25.71 -20.81
N GLN A 253 -16.34 -24.67 -20.67
CA GLN A 253 -15.30 -24.56 -19.66
C GLN A 253 -15.91 -24.39 -18.26
N ALA A 254 -16.92 -23.54 -18.12
CA ALA A 254 -17.67 -23.37 -16.86
C ALA A 254 -18.26 -24.70 -16.39
N ALA A 255 -18.84 -25.50 -17.30
CA ALA A 255 -19.39 -26.82 -16.97
C ALA A 255 -18.29 -27.80 -16.48
N LYS A 256 -17.14 -27.83 -17.17
CA LYS A 256 -15.99 -28.67 -16.78
C LYS A 256 -15.45 -28.27 -15.40
N GLU A 257 -15.26 -26.98 -15.16
CA GLU A 257 -14.74 -26.46 -13.89
C GLU A 257 -15.74 -26.71 -12.74
N ARG A 258 -17.05 -26.50 -12.95
CA ARG A 258 -18.07 -26.83 -11.95
C ARG A 258 -18.05 -28.31 -11.58
N ALA A 259 -17.90 -29.21 -12.56
CA ALA A 259 -17.79 -30.64 -12.30
C ALA A 259 -16.52 -31.00 -11.52
N LEU A 260 -15.39 -30.39 -11.85
CA LEU A 260 -14.11 -30.58 -11.17
C LEU A 260 -14.14 -30.12 -9.69
N LEU A 261 -14.88 -29.06 -9.42
CA LEU A 261 -14.95 -28.37 -8.12
C LEU A 261 -16.19 -28.76 -7.29
N ALA A 262 -17.01 -29.69 -7.79
CA ALA A 262 -18.16 -30.20 -7.06
C ALA A 262 -17.72 -30.73 -5.68
N GLY A 263 -18.30 -30.16 -4.61
CA GLY A 263 -17.97 -30.50 -3.23
C GLY A 263 -16.66 -29.92 -2.68
N LYS A 264 -15.84 -29.25 -3.50
CA LYS A 264 -14.57 -28.60 -3.08
C LYS A 264 -14.70 -27.09 -2.90
N GLY A 265 -15.62 -26.46 -3.64
CA GLY A 265 -15.74 -25.00 -3.72
C GLY A 265 -14.62 -24.37 -4.56
N VAL A 266 -14.70 -23.06 -4.76
CA VAL A 266 -13.68 -22.28 -5.46
C VAL A 266 -12.76 -21.64 -4.43
N GLY A 267 -11.50 -22.09 -4.41
CA GLY A 267 -10.49 -21.58 -3.49
C GLY A 267 -9.93 -20.22 -3.92
N PRO A 268 -9.21 -19.51 -3.02
CA PRO A 268 -8.56 -18.23 -3.32
C PRO A 268 -7.57 -18.28 -4.50
N ASP A 269 -6.91 -19.43 -4.68
CA ASP A 269 -5.99 -19.72 -5.79
C ASP A 269 -6.65 -19.60 -7.18
N ARG A 270 -7.98 -19.80 -7.24
CA ARG A 270 -8.79 -19.67 -8.46
C ARG A 270 -9.61 -18.40 -8.50
N MET A 271 -10.13 -17.95 -7.36
CA MET A 271 -11.03 -16.79 -7.28
C MET A 271 -10.43 -15.50 -7.85
N SER A 272 -9.11 -15.35 -7.80
CA SER A 272 -8.42 -14.20 -8.38
C SER A 272 -8.49 -14.20 -9.92
N TYR A 273 -8.61 -15.38 -10.55
CA TYR A 273 -8.64 -15.57 -12.00
C TYR A 273 -10.07 -15.60 -12.57
N ARG A 274 -11.00 -14.89 -11.93
CA ARG A 274 -12.40 -14.76 -12.36
C ARG A 274 -12.63 -13.70 -13.45
N GLY A 275 -11.55 -13.23 -14.08
CA GLY A 275 -11.59 -12.28 -15.19
C GLY A 275 -11.84 -12.97 -16.53
N PRO A 276 -11.98 -12.19 -17.61
CA PRO A 276 -12.01 -12.75 -18.95
C PRO A 276 -10.72 -13.54 -19.25
N ASP A 277 -10.81 -14.63 -19.99
CA ASP A 277 -9.67 -15.50 -20.33
C ASP A 277 -8.80 -15.93 -19.12
N HIS A 278 -9.43 -16.10 -17.94
CA HIS A 278 -8.72 -16.36 -16.68
C HIS A 278 -7.73 -15.27 -16.28
N MET A 279 -7.97 -14.01 -16.65
CA MET A 279 -7.15 -12.90 -16.18
C MET A 279 -7.37 -12.61 -14.69
N ASN A 280 -6.33 -12.10 -14.04
CA ASN A 280 -6.34 -11.85 -12.60
C ASN A 280 -7.04 -10.51 -12.27
N VAL A 281 -8.20 -10.57 -11.64
CA VAL A 281 -9.01 -9.38 -11.28
C VAL A 281 -8.57 -8.69 -10.00
N THR A 282 -7.63 -9.26 -9.22
CA THR A 282 -7.03 -8.53 -8.10
C THR A 282 -5.87 -7.66 -8.57
N LEU A 283 -5.19 -8.06 -9.65
CA LEU A 283 -4.10 -7.29 -10.26
C LEU A 283 -4.59 -6.36 -11.37
N MET A 284 -5.71 -6.67 -12.01
CA MET A 284 -6.35 -5.83 -13.02
C MET A 284 -7.84 -5.65 -12.71
N PRO A 285 -8.22 -4.89 -11.66
CA PRO A 285 -9.59 -4.90 -11.16
C PRO A 285 -10.62 -4.26 -12.08
N GLY A 286 -10.20 -3.35 -12.97
CA GLY A 286 -11.08 -2.64 -13.90
C GLY A 286 -11.54 -3.44 -15.11
N ILE A 287 -11.07 -4.69 -15.32
CA ILE A 287 -11.41 -5.49 -16.52
C ILE A 287 -12.72 -6.26 -16.42
N VAL A 288 -13.41 -6.15 -15.28
CA VAL A 288 -14.75 -6.71 -15.06
C VAL A 288 -15.70 -5.59 -14.67
N ALA A 289 -17.00 -5.80 -14.87
CA ALA A 289 -18.01 -4.86 -14.41
C ALA A 289 -17.88 -4.60 -12.90
N ASP A 290 -18.02 -3.34 -12.50
CA ASP A 290 -18.03 -2.96 -11.07
C ASP A 290 -19.19 -3.69 -10.36
N PRO A 291 -18.91 -4.59 -9.39
CA PRO A 291 -19.96 -5.30 -8.67
C PRO A 291 -20.71 -4.40 -7.67
N GLY A 292 -20.27 -3.15 -7.50
CA GLY A 292 -20.82 -2.20 -6.56
C GLY A 292 -20.16 -2.27 -5.20
N HIS A 293 -20.06 -1.13 -4.53
CA HIS A 293 -19.44 -0.99 -3.22
C HIS A 293 -20.34 -0.13 -2.32
N ALA A 294 -20.78 -0.67 -1.20
CA ALA A 294 -21.60 0.07 -0.24
C ALA A 294 -20.75 1.08 0.53
N SER A 295 -21.23 2.31 0.60
CA SER A 295 -20.65 3.40 1.38
C SER A 295 -21.48 3.65 2.64
N PRO A 296 -20.86 4.06 3.77
CA PRO A 296 -21.57 4.59 4.92
C PRO A 296 -22.45 5.81 4.56
N ILE A 297 -23.63 5.87 5.18
CA ILE A 297 -24.52 7.02 5.20
C ILE A 297 -24.32 7.73 6.54
N SER A 298 -23.44 8.74 6.57
CA SER A 298 -23.16 9.52 7.77
C SER A 298 -22.79 10.96 7.43
N GLU A 299 -23.37 11.92 8.15
CA GLU A 299 -22.89 13.32 8.11
C GLU A 299 -21.69 13.53 9.03
N VAL A 300 -21.32 12.52 9.82
CA VAL A 300 -20.24 12.61 10.81
C VAL A 300 -19.10 11.67 10.46
N ALA A 301 -17.88 12.19 10.45
CA ALA A 301 -16.64 11.42 10.32
C ALA A 301 -15.50 12.14 11.06
N HIS A 302 -14.50 11.39 11.52
CA HIS A 302 -13.25 11.98 12.00
C HIS A 302 -12.38 12.39 10.80
N GLY A 303 -11.63 13.48 10.93
CA GLY A 303 -10.73 13.97 9.89
C GLY A 303 -10.35 15.42 10.08
N PHE A 304 -9.95 16.04 8.98
CA PHE A 304 -9.50 17.42 8.89
C PHE A 304 -10.08 18.06 7.64
N ASP A 305 -10.22 19.38 7.67
CA ASP A 305 -10.40 20.20 6.48
C ASP A 305 -9.04 20.33 5.79
N LEU A 306 -8.84 19.60 4.70
CA LEU A 306 -7.60 19.50 3.94
C LEU A 306 -7.62 20.41 2.71
N ASP A 307 -8.79 20.77 2.18
CA ASP A 307 -8.94 21.48 0.92
C ASP A 307 -9.59 22.88 1.05
N GLY A 308 -10.09 23.25 2.23
CA GLY A 308 -10.77 24.51 2.50
C GLY A 308 -12.18 24.60 1.90
N ASP A 309 -12.78 23.50 1.44
CA ASP A 309 -14.12 23.42 0.89
C ASP A 309 -15.09 22.79 1.90
N ASP A 310 -16.10 23.53 2.33
CA ASP A 310 -17.17 22.97 3.20
C ASP A 310 -18.26 22.22 2.42
N GLY A 311 -18.14 22.16 1.08
CA GLY A 311 -19.06 21.49 0.18
C GLY A 311 -20.35 22.26 -0.12
N SER A 312 -20.54 23.45 0.46
CA SER A 312 -21.73 24.28 0.27
C SER A 312 -21.76 25.00 -1.09
N GLY A 313 -20.64 25.00 -1.82
CA GLY A 313 -20.47 25.76 -3.05
C GLY A 313 -19.85 24.99 -4.23
N ALA A 314 -19.22 25.77 -5.11
CA ALA A 314 -18.31 25.26 -6.13
C ALA A 314 -16.93 25.06 -5.49
N PRO A 315 -16.27 23.92 -5.71
CA PRO A 315 -14.98 23.64 -5.08
C PRO A 315 -13.90 24.62 -5.58
N PRO A 316 -12.88 24.92 -4.77
CA PRO A 316 -11.71 25.66 -5.20
C PRO A 316 -11.01 25.00 -6.41
N PRO A 317 -10.23 25.77 -7.20
CA PRO A 317 -9.40 25.18 -8.25
C PRO A 317 -8.46 24.11 -7.68
N GLY A 318 -8.39 22.95 -8.31
CA GLY A 318 -7.59 21.82 -7.84
C GLY A 318 -8.28 20.89 -6.85
N VAL A 319 -9.50 21.22 -6.43
CA VAL A 319 -10.29 20.42 -5.49
C VAL A 319 -11.40 19.67 -6.22
N ARG A 320 -11.52 18.37 -5.94
CA ARG A 320 -12.63 17.57 -6.45
C ARG A 320 -13.83 17.75 -5.53
N LYS A 321 -14.99 18.13 -6.08
CA LYS A 321 -16.23 18.13 -5.31
C LYS A 321 -16.51 16.72 -4.76
N HIS A 322 -16.63 16.62 -3.44
CA HIS A 322 -16.86 15.37 -2.75
C HIS A 322 -17.74 15.58 -1.51
N ARG A 323 -17.99 14.52 -0.73
CA ARG A 323 -18.83 14.62 0.47
C ARG A 323 -18.01 15.16 1.64
N ASN A 324 -18.40 16.34 2.11
CA ASN A 324 -17.89 16.91 3.34
C ASN A 324 -18.60 16.37 4.58
N PHE A 325 -17.85 16.18 5.66
CA PHE A 325 -18.39 15.72 6.94
C PHE A 325 -18.35 16.81 8.01
N VAL A 326 -19.07 16.56 9.10
CA VAL A 326 -18.93 17.26 10.38
C VAL A 326 -18.17 16.34 11.33
N SER A 327 -17.17 16.86 12.03
CA SER A 327 -16.48 16.06 13.04
C SER A 327 -17.37 15.85 14.27
N PRO A 328 -17.10 14.84 15.12
CA PRO A 328 -17.83 14.68 16.38
C PRO A 328 -17.75 15.89 17.32
N ASP A 329 -16.71 16.73 17.18
CA ASP A 329 -16.55 18.00 17.90
C ASP A 329 -17.14 19.22 17.17
N GLY A 330 -17.88 19.02 16.08
CA GLY A 330 -18.70 20.05 15.40
C GLY A 330 -17.98 20.90 14.34
N ARG A 331 -16.71 20.61 14.03
CA ARG A 331 -15.99 21.25 12.92
C ARG A 331 -16.60 20.79 11.60
N THR A 332 -16.73 21.70 10.65
CA THR A 332 -17.29 21.45 9.32
C THR A 332 -16.18 21.31 8.27
N GLY A 333 -16.52 20.91 7.05
CA GLY A 333 -15.56 20.76 5.94
C GLY A 333 -14.57 19.61 6.18
N ILE A 334 -15.00 18.54 6.85
CA ILE A 334 -14.10 17.45 7.20
C ILE A 334 -13.95 16.51 6.00
N ASP A 335 -12.72 16.30 5.59
CA ASP A 335 -12.31 15.37 4.56
C ASP A 335 -11.88 14.04 5.17
N ASN A 336 -12.55 12.96 4.77
CA ASN A 336 -12.17 11.58 5.02
C ASN A 336 -12.89 10.68 4.02
N GLN A 337 -12.54 10.78 2.74
CA GLN A 337 -13.15 9.95 1.72
C GLN A 337 -12.78 8.48 1.86
N LEU A 338 -11.68 8.13 2.54
CA LEU A 338 -11.36 6.75 2.88
C LEU A 338 -12.48 6.09 3.70
N PHE A 339 -13.13 6.82 4.61
CA PHE A 339 -14.31 6.34 5.34
C PHE A 339 -15.48 5.96 4.42
N THR A 340 -15.69 6.68 3.31
CA THR A 340 -16.76 6.33 2.34
C THR A 340 -16.53 4.98 1.68
N VAL A 341 -15.27 4.54 1.60
CA VAL A 341 -14.91 3.27 0.99
C VAL A 341 -14.78 2.17 2.04
N GLU A 342 -14.01 2.37 3.10
CA GLU A 342 -13.70 1.30 4.04
C GLU A 342 -14.80 1.07 5.09
N GLY A 343 -15.65 2.07 5.36
CA GLY A 343 -16.49 2.05 6.55
C GLY A 343 -17.62 1.02 6.56
N CYS A 344 -18.02 0.49 5.41
CA CYS A 344 -18.95 -0.64 5.31
C CYS A 344 -18.26 -1.96 4.94
N VAL A 345 -16.98 -2.11 5.25
CA VAL A 345 -16.23 -3.37 5.13
C VAL A 345 -15.85 -3.85 6.53
N GLU A 346 -16.40 -4.99 6.95
CA GLU A 346 -16.28 -5.45 8.35
C GLU A 346 -14.82 -5.63 8.78
N GLY A 347 -13.96 -6.16 7.89
CA GLY A 347 -12.56 -6.41 8.21
C GLY A 347 -11.68 -5.16 8.39
N PHE A 348 -12.11 -3.98 7.93
CA PHE A 348 -11.36 -2.71 8.10
C PHE A 348 -11.78 -1.90 9.33
N ARG A 349 -12.95 -2.18 9.89
CA ARG A 349 -13.45 -1.50 11.09
C ARG A 349 -12.56 -1.81 12.28
N ARG A 350 -12.61 -0.99 13.34
CA ARG A 350 -11.77 -1.09 14.54
C ARG A 350 -11.78 -2.46 15.19
N LYS A 351 -12.95 -3.12 15.23
CA LYS A 351 -13.11 -4.50 15.75
C LYS A 351 -12.98 -5.57 14.66
N GLY A 352 -12.66 -5.16 13.45
CA GLY A 352 -12.39 -6.01 12.29
C GLY A 352 -11.03 -6.68 12.39
N PHE A 353 -10.82 -7.67 11.52
CA PHE A 353 -9.65 -8.53 11.51
C PHE A 353 -8.32 -7.75 11.42
N LEU A 354 -8.23 -6.76 10.52
CA LEU A 354 -6.96 -6.09 10.22
C LEU A 354 -6.51 -5.15 11.34
N PRO A 355 -7.30 -4.15 11.80
CA PRO A 355 -6.87 -3.30 12.91
C PRO A 355 -6.54 -4.10 14.17
N MET A 356 -7.28 -5.18 14.46
CA MET A 356 -6.99 -6.04 15.60
C MET A 356 -5.64 -6.75 15.49
N ILE A 357 -5.34 -7.39 14.36
CA ILE A 357 -4.05 -8.07 14.17
C ILE A 357 -2.90 -7.07 14.13
N PHE A 358 -3.08 -5.92 13.48
CA PHE A 358 -2.04 -4.90 13.38
C PHE A 358 -1.66 -4.34 14.74
N ASN A 359 -2.65 -4.03 15.58
CA ASN A 359 -2.39 -3.49 16.91
C ASN A 359 -1.94 -4.57 17.91
N GLU A 360 -2.39 -5.82 17.77
CA GLU A 360 -1.81 -6.92 18.56
C GLU A 360 -0.34 -7.17 18.18
N SER A 361 -0.03 -7.16 16.87
CA SER A 361 1.33 -7.28 16.37
C SER A 361 2.20 -6.10 16.75
N ARG A 362 1.70 -4.85 16.74
CA ARG A 362 2.45 -3.66 17.19
C ARG A 362 2.94 -3.82 18.62
N VAL A 363 2.13 -4.42 19.48
CA VAL A 363 2.57 -4.70 20.85
C VAL A 363 3.57 -5.87 20.91
N GLY A 364 3.38 -6.89 20.06
CA GLY A 364 4.24 -8.08 20.02
C GLY A 364 5.51 -7.98 19.16
N GLY A 365 5.64 -6.97 18.30
CA GLY A 365 6.59 -6.93 17.19
C GLY A 365 6.75 -5.52 16.65
N ARG A 366 8.01 -5.11 16.48
CA ARG A 366 8.48 -3.78 16.11
C ARG A 366 7.79 -3.25 14.85
N PRO A 367 7.62 -1.92 14.66
CA PRO A 367 8.18 -0.84 15.47
C PRO A 367 7.21 -0.29 16.54
N THR A 368 7.75 0.05 17.70
CA THR A 368 7.04 0.85 18.72
C THR A 368 7.15 2.32 18.34
N ALA A 369 6.06 2.95 17.93
CA ALA A 369 6.03 4.40 17.72
C ALA A 369 5.82 5.15 19.04
N LEU A 370 6.44 6.32 19.15
CA LEU A 370 6.37 7.21 20.29
C LEU A 370 5.90 8.59 19.82
N VAL A 371 4.95 9.18 20.55
CA VAL A 371 4.52 10.56 20.37
C VAL A 371 5.15 11.40 21.49
N LYS A 372 6.09 12.29 21.14
CA LYS A 372 6.67 13.26 22.08
C LYS A 372 6.04 14.63 21.85
N ILE A 373 5.50 15.23 22.90
CA ILE A 373 5.05 16.61 22.93
C ILE A 373 6.02 17.38 23.83
N SER A 374 6.67 18.42 23.29
CA SER A 374 7.67 19.23 24.02
C SER A 374 7.43 20.72 23.84
N GLY A 375 8.02 21.53 24.72
CA GLY A 375 7.78 22.98 24.71
C GLY A 375 6.55 23.38 25.50
N ILE A 376 6.01 22.52 26.38
CA ILE A 376 4.73 22.78 27.03
C ILE A 376 4.93 23.71 28.23
N ASP A 377 4.52 24.96 28.09
CA ASP A 377 4.49 25.96 29.15
C ASP A 377 3.11 25.98 29.85
N ASP A 378 2.03 25.70 29.12
CA ASP A 378 0.65 25.61 29.66
C ASP A 378 -0.11 24.42 29.02
N GLU A 379 -0.50 23.42 29.83
CA GLU A 379 -1.18 22.22 29.33
C GLU A 379 -2.61 22.47 28.80
N ARG A 380 -3.18 23.65 29.04
CA ARG A 380 -4.50 24.05 28.57
C ARG A 380 -4.42 24.95 27.35
N ASN A 381 -3.56 25.97 27.34
CA ASN A 381 -3.45 26.92 26.23
C ASN A 381 -2.00 27.34 26.01
N ASP A 382 -1.41 26.88 24.92
CA ASP A 382 -0.01 27.11 24.58
C ASP A 382 0.12 27.41 23.09
N ASP A 383 0.77 28.51 22.73
CA ASP A 383 0.86 28.96 21.34
C ASP A 383 1.97 28.26 20.55
N ASP A 384 2.92 27.60 21.22
CA ASP A 384 4.07 26.98 20.55
C ASP A 384 4.50 25.68 21.25
N VAL A 385 3.99 24.56 20.74
CA VAL A 385 4.46 23.23 21.13
C VAL A 385 4.99 22.47 19.93
N THR A 386 5.87 21.52 20.18
CA THR A 386 6.37 20.60 19.15
C THR A 386 5.84 19.20 19.38
N VAL A 387 5.25 18.61 18.35
CA VAL A 387 4.91 17.18 18.31
C VAL A 387 5.95 16.44 17.47
N THR A 388 6.57 15.41 18.02
CA THR A 388 7.55 14.57 17.31
C THR A 388 7.09 13.12 17.33
N ILE A 389 7.04 12.49 16.15
CA ILE A 389 6.87 11.05 15.99
C ILE A 389 8.25 10.42 15.92
N LEU A 390 8.50 9.47 16.81
CA LEU A 390 9.75 8.73 16.93
C LEU A 390 9.47 7.23 16.94
N PHE A 391 10.49 6.41 16.71
CA PHE A 391 10.40 4.96 16.86
C PHE A 391 11.41 4.45 17.89
N SER A 392 11.05 3.36 18.56
CA SER A 392 11.81 2.77 19.65
C SER A 392 12.37 1.39 19.29
N THR A 393 13.56 1.08 19.79
CA THR A 393 14.13 -0.28 19.71
C THR A 393 13.48 -1.25 20.72
N ASP A 394 12.80 -0.71 21.73
CA ASP A 394 12.09 -1.46 22.77
C ASP A 394 10.65 -1.76 22.37
N LEU A 395 10.17 -2.95 22.72
CA LEU A 395 8.79 -3.38 22.54
C LEU A 395 7.87 -2.72 23.58
N ILE A 396 6.60 -2.55 23.23
CA ILE A 396 5.56 -2.18 24.19
C ILE A 396 5.46 -3.28 25.26
N GLN A 397 5.59 -2.90 26.52
CA GLN A 397 5.57 -3.85 27.63
C GLN A 397 4.15 -4.21 28.05
N ARG A 398 3.93 -5.48 28.38
CA ARG A 398 2.66 -6.00 28.89
C ARG A 398 2.84 -6.70 30.24
N SER A 399 1.82 -6.61 31.08
CA SER A 399 1.68 -7.47 32.26
C SER A 399 1.39 -8.92 31.83
N PRO A 400 1.55 -9.92 32.75
CA PRO A 400 1.12 -11.30 32.48
C PRO A 400 -0.36 -11.43 32.09
N SER A 401 -1.21 -10.47 32.47
CA SER A 401 -2.62 -10.39 32.09
C SER A 401 -2.86 -9.68 30.74
N LYS A 402 -1.80 -9.45 29.96
CA LYS A 402 -1.82 -8.76 28.65
C LYS A 402 -2.23 -7.29 28.67
N VAL A 403 -2.21 -6.66 29.84
CA VAL A 403 -2.45 -5.21 29.97
C VAL A 403 -1.19 -4.47 29.55
N ILE A 404 -1.32 -3.47 28.68
CA ILE A 404 -0.19 -2.61 28.29
C ILE A 404 0.24 -1.76 29.50
N LEU A 405 1.53 -1.72 29.77
CA LEU A 405 2.11 -0.99 30.90
C LEU A 405 2.43 0.46 30.49
N ALA A 406 1.91 1.40 31.26
CA ALA A 406 2.31 2.81 31.20
C ALA A 406 3.66 3.03 31.90
N ASP A 407 4.21 4.24 31.77
CA ASP A 407 5.38 4.74 32.49
C ASP A 407 6.67 3.96 32.24
N TYR A 408 6.73 3.23 31.13
CA TYR A 408 7.94 2.53 30.71
C TYR A 408 8.93 3.50 30.04
N THR A 409 10.22 3.26 30.25
CA THR A 409 11.29 4.05 29.60
C THR A 409 11.72 3.38 28.30
N TYR A 410 11.57 4.08 27.18
CA TYR A 410 11.92 3.60 25.84
C TYR A 410 13.22 4.24 25.34
N ARG A 411 13.97 3.48 24.54
CA ARG A 411 15.15 3.93 23.81
C ARG A 411 14.78 4.21 22.37
N ILE A 412 15.10 5.42 21.90
CA ILE A 412 14.94 5.80 20.49
C ILE A 412 15.86 4.91 19.64
N THR A 413 15.32 4.38 18.54
CA THR A 413 16.10 3.57 17.60
C THR A 413 17.10 4.42 16.79
N ASP A 414 18.26 3.89 16.45
CA ASP A 414 19.13 4.39 15.38
C ASP A 414 19.10 3.53 14.12
N ASP A 415 18.28 2.47 14.11
CA ASP A 415 18.09 1.65 12.92
C ASP A 415 17.52 2.51 11.79
N PRO A 416 18.25 2.73 10.68
CA PRO A 416 17.79 3.57 9.58
C PRO A 416 16.48 3.10 8.97
N GLU A 417 16.09 1.83 9.18
CA GLU A 417 14.78 1.30 8.80
C GLU A 417 13.62 2.15 9.32
N PHE A 418 13.74 2.68 10.54
CA PHE A 418 12.71 3.47 11.22
C PHE A 418 13.18 4.90 11.54
N ALA A 419 14.48 5.10 11.75
CA ALA A 419 15.02 6.40 12.11
C ALA A 419 14.92 7.41 10.95
N GLN A 420 14.80 6.94 9.71
CA GLN A 420 14.49 7.77 8.54
C GLN A 420 13.06 8.36 8.58
N ASP A 421 12.15 7.74 9.33
CA ASP A 421 10.72 8.08 9.38
C ASP A 421 10.37 9.01 10.55
N PHE A 422 11.38 9.51 11.29
CA PHE A 422 11.12 10.48 12.35
C PHE A 422 10.54 11.76 11.75
N ALA A 423 9.48 12.27 12.37
CA ALA A 423 8.78 13.45 11.89
C ALA A 423 8.57 14.43 13.04
N ARG A 424 8.63 15.72 12.72
CA ARG A 424 8.45 16.81 13.69
C ARG A 424 7.48 17.84 13.13
N PHE A 425 6.57 18.27 13.98
CA PHE A 425 5.47 19.16 13.66
C PHE A 425 5.45 20.32 14.64
N LYS A 426 5.25 21.52 14.11
CA LYS A 426 4.88 22.67 14.91
C LYS A 426 3.40 22.59 15.25
N GLY A 427 3.04 22.97 16.46
CA GLY A 427 1.67 22.95 16.92
C GLY A 427 1.41 23.92 18.04
N ARG A 428 0.20 23.85 18.57
CA ARG A 428 -0.30 24.65 19.69
C ARG A 428 -1.32 23.84 20.48
N ILE A 429 -1.51 24.19 21.74
CA ILE A 429 -2.56 23.68 22.61
C ILE A 429 -3.67 24.73 22.70
N VAL A 430 -4.89 24.35 22.36
CA VAL A 430 -6.07 25.20 22.56
C VAL A 430 -7.08 24.37 23.31
N ASP A 431 -7.49 24.86 24.49
CA ASP A 431 -8.45 24.17 25.33
C ASP A 431 -8.07 22.70 25.59
N GLY A 432 -6.80 22.47 25.93
CA GLY A 432 -6.24 21.15 26.25
C GLY A 432 -6.10 20.23 25.04
N VAL A 433 -6.36 20.72 23.83
CA VAL A 433 -6.21 19.94 22.60
C VAL A 433 -5.04 20.45 21.78
N ILE A 434 -4.09 19.54 21.52
CA ILE A 434 -2.95 19.81 20.66
C ILE A 434 -3.38 19.75 19.20
N THR A 435 -3.03 20.77 18.42
CA THR A 435 -3.23 20.81 16.96
C THR A 435 -1.91 21.15 16.28
N THR A 436 -1.64 20.57 15.11
CA THR A 436 -0.40 20.83 14.37
C THR A 436 -0.64 21.55 13.05
N GLU A 437 0.38 22.31 12.63
CA GLU A 437 0.54 22.74 11.24
C GLU A 437 0.82 21.51 10.34
N PRO A 438 0.48 21.57 9.04
CA PRO A 438 0.81 20.50 8.10
C PRO A 438 2.33 20.36 7.90
N SER A 439 2.80 19.13 7.72
CA SER A 439 4.14 18.83 7.20
C SER A 439 4.06 18.37 5.75
N ALA A 440 5.19 18.13 5.07
CA ALA A 440 5.16 17.57 3.71
C ALA A 440 4.64 16.13 3.69
N GLN A 441 5.17 15.28 4.57
CA GLN A 441 4.80 13.87 4.67
C GLN A 441 5.06 13.31 6.07
N LEU A 442 4.42 12.17 6.37
CA LEU A 442 4.60 11.38 7.57
C LEU A 442 4.53 9.90 7.19
N HIS A 443 5.54 9.15 7.60
CA HIS A 443 5.60 7.71 7.40
C HIS A 443 5.13 6.98 8.66
N MET A 444 4.02 6.26 8.58
CA MET A 444 3.45 5.51 9.71
C MET A 444 3.42 4.02 9.43
N HIS A 445 4.02 3.23 10.30
CA HIS A 445 3.97 1.77 10.21
C HIS A 445 2.67 1.26 10.84
N GLU A 446 1.72 0.78 10.03
CA GLU A 446 0.49 0.12 10.49
C GLU A 446 0.80 -1.23 11.16
N ILE A 447 1.82 -1.92 10.66
CA ILE A 447 2.48 -3.11 11.21
C ILE A 447 3.86 -3.22 10.54
N LEU A 448 4.77 -4.06 11.04
CA LEU A 448 6.05 -4.33 10.36
C LEU A 448 5.83 -4.75 8.90
N GLY A 449 6.45 -4.04 7.97
CA GLY A 449 6.29 -4.27 6.54
C GLY A 449 5.05 -3.66 5.91
N ILE A 450 4.28 -2.84 6.62
CA ILE A 450 3.18 -2.08 6.03
C ILE A 450 3.30 -0.65 6.54
N GLU A 451 3.88 0.18 5.69
CA GLU A 451 4.04 1.61 5.89
C GLU A 451 2.94 2.34 5.11
N THR A 452 2.41 3.38 5.74
CA THR A 452 1.44 4.30 5.16
C THR A 452 2.04 5.69 5.17
N THR A 453 2.35 6.19 3.97
CA THR A 453 2.78 7.57 3.75
C THR A 453 1.56 8.48 3.71
N ILE A 454 1.48 9.42 4.66
CA ILE A 454 0.44 10.45 4.72
C ILE A 454 1.05 11.77 4.23
N ILE A 455 0.46 12.35 3.19
CA ILE A 455 0.86 13.62 2.57
C ILE A 455 0.04 14.76 3.17
N GLU A 456 0.69 15.90 3.41
CA GLU A 456 0.14 17.03 4.16
C GLU A 456 -0.45 16.65 5.54
N PRO A 457 0.24 15.79 6.33
CA PRO A 457 -0.30 15.26 7.57
C PRO A 457 -0.51 16.37 8.61
N ARG A 458 -1.63 16.29 9.32
CA ARG A 458 -1.98 17.11 10.48
C ARG A 458 -2.44 16.22 11.62
N MET A 459 -2.30 16.71 12.85
CA MET A 459 -2.66 15.97 14.05
C MET A 459 -3.56 16.78 14.97
N ARG A 460 -4.50 16.09 15.60
CA ARG A 460 -5.33 16.60 16.70
C ARG A 460 -5.28 15.60 17.85
N LEU A 461 -4.62 15.98 18.94
CA LEU A 461 -4.30 15.08 20.05
C LEU A 461 -4.84 15.63 21.38
N GLU A 462 -5.33 14.75 22.25
CA GLU A 462 -5.81 15.08 23.59
C GLU A 462 -5.09 14.22 24.61
N MET A 463 -4.50 14.87 25.62
CA MET A 463 -4.00 14.20 26.81
C MET A 463 -5.15 14.05 27.79
N LEU A 464 -5.49 12.80 28.13
CA LEU A 464 -6.62 12.50 28.99
C LEU A 464 -6.25 12.59 30.47
N PRO A 465 -7.24 12.82 31.37
CA PRO A 465 -6.99 12.90 32.81
C PRO A 465 -6.39 11.64 33.43
N ASP A 466 -6.55 10.47 32.79
CA ASP A 466 -5.97 9.20 33.20
C ASP A 466 -4.49 9.03 32.76
N GLY A 467 -3.92 10.05 32.12
CA GLY A 467 -2.55 10.04 31.62
C GLY A 467 -2.36 9.39 30.26
N THR A 468 -3.43 8.96 29.59
CA THR A 468 -3.35 8.43 28.22
C THR A 468 -3.44 9.53 27.17
N LEU A 469 -3.13 9.17 25.92
CA LEU A 469 -3.28 10.01 24.74
C LEU A 469 -4.36 9.40 23.84
N LYS A 470 -5.24 10.24 23.30
CA LYS A 470 -6.06 9.89 22.13
C LYS A 470 -5.88 10.96 21.06
N GLY A 471 -6.12 10.63 19.80
CA GLY A 471 -6.08 11.63 18.74
C GLY A 471 -6.41 11.09 17.36
N VAL A 472 -6.32 12.00 16.39
CA VAL A 472 -6.47 11.70 14.98
C VAL A 472 -5.27 12.29 14.23
N VAL A 473 -4.71 11.50 13.32
CA VAL A 473 -3.75 11.94 12.29
C VAL A 473 -4.50 11.91 10.96
N GLY A 474 -4.34 12.89 10.09
CA GLY A 474 -5.01 12.87 8.79
C GLY A 474 -4.30 13.69 7.74
N GLY A 475 -4.61 13.40 6.49
CA GLY A 475 -3.98 13.94 5.29
C GLY A 475 -4.41 13.13 4.07
N TYR A 476 -3.64 13.18 2.99
CA TYR A 476 -3.89 12.37 1.80
C TYR A 476 -3.00 11.12 1.78
N ILE A 477 -3.53 10.00 1.32
CA ILE A 477 -2.74 8.79 1.00
C ILE A 477 -2.93 8.44 -0.49
N ASP A 478 -1.95 7.76 -1.10
CA ASP A 478 -2.12 7.25 -2.47
C ASP A 478 -3.15 6.12 -2.47
N TRP A 479 -4.29 6.33 -3.13
CA TRP A 479 -5.37 5.34 -3.14
C TRP A 479 -4.97 4.04 -3.85
N ARG A 480 -4.04 4.09 -4.81
CA ARG A 480 -3.57 2.92 -5.57
C ARG A 480 -2.71 2.04 -4.69
N GLN A 481 -1.79 2.64 -3.94
CA GLN A 481 -0.99 1.92 -2.96
C GLN A 481 -1.88 1.32 -1.87
N ARG A 482 -2.91 2.05 -1.42
CA ARG A 482 -3.88 1.54 -0.45
C ARG A 482 -4.65 0.32 -1.00
N VAL A 483 -5.15 0.37 -2.24
CA VAL A 483 -5.83 -0.79 -2.87
C VAL A 483 -4.88 -1.96 -3.02
N LEU A 484 -3.66 -1.74 -3.51
CA LEU A 484 -2.66 -2.81 -3.67
C LEU A 484 -2.40 -3.53 -2.35
N TRP A 485 -2.27 -2.78 -1.26
CA TRP A 485 -2.15 -3.33 0.07
C TRP A 485 -3.40 -4.14 0.48
N GLN A 486 -4.61 -3.60 0.25
CA GLN A 486 -5.86 -4.28 0.59
C GLN A 486 -6.03 -5.59 -0.19
N THR A 487 -5.52 -5.65 -1.42
CA THR A 487 -5.59 -6.82 -2.30
C THR A 487 -4.31 -7.66 -2.29
N TYR A 488 -3.39 -7.42 -1.35
CA TYR A 488 -2.02 -7.91 -1.37
C TYR A 488 -1.89 -9.44 -1.51
N ARG A 489 -2.74 -10.20 -0.83
CA ARG A 489 -2.83 -11.67 -0.94
C ARG A 489 -3.96 -12.12 -1.85
N ALA A 490 -4.27 -11.30 -2.85
CA ALA A 490 -5.33 -11.51 -3.82
C ALA A 490 -6.64 -11.93 -3.13
N ALA A 491 -7.30 -12.98 -3.64
CA ALA A 491 -8.55 -13.44 -3.09
C ALA A 491 -8.49 -13.96 -1.64
N ASP A 492 -7.31 -14.23 -1.03
CA ASP A 492 -7.22 -14.59 0.40
C ASP A 492 -7.73 -13.42 1.27
N TYR A 493 -7.36 -12.20 0.89
CA TYR A 493 -7.74 -10.98 1.61
C TYR A 493 -9.19 -10.60 1.33
N GLU A 494 -9.65 -10.70 0.07
CA GLU A 494 -11.08 -10.55 -0.26
C GLU A 494 -11.94 -11.46 0.65
N ASN A 495 -11.50 -12.71 0.84
CA ASN A 495 -12.19 -13.70 1.65
C ASN A 495 -12.18 -13.42 3.16
N THR A 496 -11.05 -12.96 3.68
CA THR A 496 -10.85 -12.74 5.13
C THR A 496 -11.47 -11.43 5.61
N ILE A 497 -11.38 -10.40 4.78
CA ILE A 497 -11.77 -9.02 5.13
C ILE A 497 -13.22 -8.74 4.72
N GLY A 498 -13.70 -9.40 3.66
CA GLY A 498 -15.09 -9.29 3.22
C GLY A 498 -15.34 -8.16 2.22
N PHE A 499 -14.60 -8.14 1.12
CA PHE A 499 -14.79 -7.19 0.02
C PHE A 499 -14.48 -7.84 -1.33
N GLN A 500 -14.74 -7.13 -2.43
CA GLN A 500 -14.30 -7.52 -3.78
C GLN A 500 -13.28 -6.52 -4.33
N ALA A 501 -12.14 -7.00 -4.85
CA ALA A 501 -11.08 -6.20 -5.42
C ALA A 501 -11.56 -5.25 -6.53
N PRO A 502 -12.40 -5.70 -7.50
CA PRO A 502 -13.03 -4.78 -8.46
C PRO A 502 -13.91 -3.70 -7.82
N ALA A 503 -14.68 -4.02 -6.78
CA ALA A 503 -15.53 -3.04 -6.10
C ALA A 503 -14.70 -1.97 -5.39
N ILE A 504 -13.71 -2.39 -4.59
CA ILE A 504 -12.90 -1.45 -3.80
C ILE A 504 -12.01 -0.59 -4.70
N TYR A 505 -11.45 -1.15 -5.78
CA TYR A 505 -10.71 -0.39 -6.79
C TYR A 505 -11.56 0.73 -7.38
N ASN A 506 -12.76 0.40 -7.86
CA ASN A 506 -13.66 1.37 -8.46
C ASN A 506 -14.18 2.40 -7.43
N ALA A 507 -14.41 1.98 -6.19
CA ALA A 507 -14.80 2.88 -5.10
C ALA A 507 -13.69 3.86 -4.75
N MET A 508 -12.44 3.40 -4.60
CA MET A 508 -11.28 4.26 -4.33
C MET A 508 -11.03 5.25 -5.47
N LYS A 509 -11.04 4.80 -6.73
CA LYS A 509 -10.88 5.68 -7.91
C LYS A 509 -11.98 6.76 -7.97
N ARG A 510 -13.22 6.42 -7.59
CA ARG A 510 -14.32 7.40 -7.48
C ARG A 510 -14.18 8.35 -6.30
N ALA A 511 -13.68 7.87 -5.17
CA ALA A 511 -13.57 8.62 -3.92
C ALA A 511 -12.30 9.48 -3.83
N ALA A 512 -11.28 9.23 -4.66
CA ALA A 512 -10.06 10.03 -4.72
C ALA A 512 -10.38 11.51 -4.95
N ASP A 513 -9.96 12.36 -4.02
CA ASP A 513 -10.39 13.75 -3.85
C ASP A 513 -9.23 14.75 -3.77
N GLY A 514 -8.01 14.27 -3.59
CA GLY A 514 -6.81 15.11 -3.44
C GLY A 514 -5.65 14.72 -4.33
N LEU A 515 -4.54 15.46 -4.18
CA LEU A 515 -3.29 15.27 -4.92
C LEU A 515 -3.54 15.23 -6.44
N GLN A 516 -4.14 16.30 -6.97
CA GLN A 516 -4.38 16.43 -8.39
C GLN A 516 -3.05 16.52 -9.14
N ASP A 517 -2.84 15.60 -10.08
CA ASP A 517 -1.71 15.67 -10.99
C ASP A 517 -1.87 16.91 -11.90
N PRO A 518 -0.90 17.85 -11.92
CA PRO A 518 -1.03 19.09 -12.68
C PRO A 518 -0.98 18.91 -14.20
N VAL A 519 -0.55 17.74 -14.69
CA VAL A 519 -0.40 17.41 -16.11
C VAL A 519 -1.64 16.67 -16.63
N THR A 520 -2.09 15.66 -15.88
CA THR A 520 -3.23 14.80 -16.27
C THR A 520 -4.56 15.29 -15.73
N GLY A 521 -4.55 16.07 -14.63
CA GLY A 521 -5.73 16.51 -13.90
C GLY A 521 -6.37 15.42 -13.03
N GLU A 522 -5.75 14.24 -12.92
CA GLU A 522 -6.27 13.11 -12.16
C GLU A 522 -5.99 13.25 -10.66
N PHE A 523 -6.93 12.79 -9.84
CA PHE A 523 -6.78 12.73 -8.39
C PHE A 523 -6.13 11.40 -7.99
N THR A 524 -4.96 11.48 -7.37
CA THR A 524 -4.19 10.31 -6.92
C THR A 524 -4.22 10.11 -5.41
N GLY A 525 -4.66 11.14 -4.68
CA GLY A 525 -4.84 11.12 -3.24
C GLY A 525 -6.29 10.82 -2.86
N ILE A 526 -6.44 10.11 -1.75
CA ILE A 526 -7.70 10.01 -1.01
C ILE A 526 -7.49 10.58 0.39
N SER A 527 -8.37 11.49 0.81
CA SER A 527 -8.36 12.02 2.18
C SER A 527 -8.64 10.90 3.17
N ALA A 528 -7.80 10.82 4.19
CA ALA A 528 -7.81 9.77 5.17
C ALA A 528 -7.56 10.31 6.57
N ALA A 529 -8.22 9.71 7.55
CA ALA A 529 -7.97 9.93 8.96
C ALA A 529 -7.61 8.61 9.63
N PHE A 530 -6.71 8.65 10.61
CA PHE A 530 -6.25 7.52 11.40
C PHE A 530 -6.39 7.85 12.89
N GLU A 531 -6.98 6.95 13.65
CA GLU A 531 -7.08 7.06 15.10
C GLU A 531 -5.76 6.66 15.74
N ILE A 532 -5.33 7.43 16.75
CA ILE A 532 -4.18 7.09 17.56
C ILE A 532 -4.56 7.05 19.04
N GLU A 533 -4.04 6.07 19.75
CA GLU A 533 -4.09 6.01 21.22
C GLU A 533 -2.70 5.70 21.75
N GLY A 534 -2.42 6.15 22.96
CA GLY A 534 -1.16 5.85 23.62
C GLY A 534 -1.22 5.91 25.14
N VAL A 535 -0.26 5.24 25.77
CA VAL A 535 -0.05 5.28 27.22
C VAL A 535 1.17 6.12 27.55
N ALA A 536 1.19 6.76 28.72
CA ALA A 536 2.34 7.51 29.19
C ALA A 536 3.63 6.69 29.13
N ALA A 537 4.73 7.35 28.78
CA ALA A 537 6.05 6.76 28.61
C ALA A 537 7.16 7.77 28.93
N PHE A 538 8.39 7.28 29.04
CA PHE A 538 9.58 8.11 29.19
C PHE A 538 10.61 7.78 28.10
N LEU A 539 11.51 8.72 27.85
CA LEU A 539 12.68 8.51 26.99
C LEU A 539 13.92 8.33 27.83
N SER A 540 14.78 7.36 27.46
CA SER A 540 16.07 7.15 28.11
C SER A 540 16.94 8.43 28.02
N PRO A 541 17.61 8.85 29.12
CA PRO A 541 18.47 10.04 29.13
C PRO A 541 19.65 9.96 28.17
N VAL A 542 20.08 8.77 27.77
CA VAL A 542 21.32 8.50 27.00
C VAL A 542 21.29 9.09 25.57
N ARG A 543 20.18 9.70 25.15
CA ARG A 543 20.07 10.43 23.87
C ARG A 543 19.46 11.84 23.98
N ARG A 544 19.45 12.46 25.16
CA ARG A 544 19.01 13.87 25.27
C ARG A 544 19.98 14.83 24.57
N ASP A 545 21.26 14.47 24.50
CA ASP A 545 22.29 15.25 23.84
C ASP A 545 22.90 14.47 22.66
N GLU A 546 23.13 15.19 21.56
CA GLU A 546 23.94 14.85 20.38
C GLU A 546 23.24 14.38 19.08
N ARG A 547 22.97 15.38 18.22
CA ARG A 547 23.12 15.36 16.75
C ARG A 547 22.13 14.51 15.94
N ILE A 548 20.91 15.02 15.77
CA ILE A 548 20.06 14.68 14.60
C ILE A 548 20.24 15.70 13.44
N ALA A 549 21.06 16.74 13.64
CA ALA A 549 21.47 17.65 12.57
C ALA A 549 22.95 18.03 12.73
N ARG A 550 23.84 17.37 11.99
CA ARG A 550 25.09 18.00 11.55
C ARG A 550 25.33 17.61 10.10
N ALA A 551 25.10 18.57 9.20
CA ALA A 551 25.64 18.55 7.85
C ALA A 551 27.15 18.24 7.90
N PRO A 552 27.69 17.50 6.92
CA PRO A 552 29.12 17.25 6.87
C PRO A 552 29.84 18.59 6.77
N LYS A 553 30.63 18.94 7.79
CA LYS A 553 31.58 20.04 7.66
C LYS A 553 32.55 19.64 6.55
N GLY A 554 32.49 20.37 5.44
CA GLY A 554 33.49 20.29 4.40
C GLY A 554 34.88 20.46 5.03
N ASN A 555 35.78 19.53 4.71
CA ASN A 555 37.19 19.68 5.02
C ASN A 555 37.73 20.85 4.19
N THR A 556 37.73 22.03 4.78
CA THR A 556 38.65 23.10 4.39
C THR A 556 40.03 22.77 4.96
N GLU A 557 40.95 22.46 4.02
CA GLU A 557 42.34 22.95 3.96
C GLU A 557 43.33 22.58 5.09
N LYS A 558 44.45 21.91 4.77
CA LYS A 558 45.72 22.53 4.29
C LYS A 558 46.91 21.56 4.25
N GLU A 559 47.74 21.79 3.23
CA GLU A 559 49.12 21.33 2.91
C GLU A 559 49.39 19.85 2.61
#